data_AF-A0A9X8ZZZ3-F1
#
_entry.id   AF-A0A9X8ZZZ3-F1
#
_cell.length_a   1.000
_cell.length_b   1.000
_cell.length_c   1.000
_cell.angle_alpha   90.00
_cell.angle_beta   90.00
_cell.angle_gamma   90.00
#
_symmetry.space_group_name_H-M   'P 1'
#
loop_
_entity.id
_entity.type
_entity.pdbx_description
1 polymer ?
#
loop_
_entity_poly.entity_id
_entity_poly.type
_entity_poly.pdbx_seq_one_letter_code
_entity_poly.pdbx_strand_id
1 'polypeptide(L)'
;MKRIKKLGTTMIATVIAMGMFSLPVSAHVTVKPATSDIGSWETYTIKVPVEKNIATTKVTLKIPSGVEFQQYEPVPGWKMEEQKDNAGKVKTVVWEAIGEGILPGQFQRFTFVAKN
;
A
#
# COMPACT_ATOMS: atom_id res chain seq x y z
N MET A 1 28.30 -19.79 43.93
CA MET A 1 28.70 -19.45 42.53
C MET A 1 27.81 -20.08 41.43
N LYS A 2 27.35 -21.34 41.51
CA LYS A 2 26.51 -21.97 40.46
C LYS A 2 25.11 -21.32 40.23
N ARG A 3 24.46 -20.79 41.27
CA ARG A 3 23.11 -20.16 41.15
C ARG A 3 23.12 -18.79 40.46
N ILE A 4 24.16 -17.98 40.71
CA ILE A 4 24.35 -16.66 40.06
C ILE A 4 24.65 -16.83 38.57
N LYS A 5 25.42 -17.86 38.18
CA LYS A 5 25.67 -18.20 36.77
C LYS A 5 24.39 -18.63 36.05
N LYS A 6 23.52 -19.43 36.68
CA LYS A 6 22.21 -19.82 36.10
C LYS A 6 21.29 -18.63 35.89
N LEU A 7 21.24 -17.68 36.83
CA LEU A 7 20.38 -16.49 36.74
C LEU A 7 20.80 -15.57 35.58
N GLY A 8 22.11 -15.38 35.38
CA GLY A 8 22.64 -14.60 34.27
C GLY A 8 22.35 -15.23 32.90
N THR A 9 22.45 -16.56 32.77
CA THR A 9 22.15 -17.27 31.51
C THR A 9 20.66 -17.21 31.16
N THR A 10 19.76 -17.32 32.14
CA THR A 10 18.31 -17.20 31.90
C THR A 10 17.92 -15.80 31.46
N MET A 11 18.49 -14.76 32.07
CA MET A 11 18.18 -13.36 31.74
C MET A 11 18.60 -12.98 30.30
N ILE A 12 19.77 -13.47 29.84
CA ILE A 12 20.25 -13.24 28.47
C ILE A 12 19.34 -13.93 27.44
N ALA A 13 18.90 -15.16 27.73
CA ALA A 13 17.99 -15.90 26.85
C ALA A 13 16.63 -15.19 26.69
N THR A 14 16.10 -14.59 27.76
CA THR A 14 14.84 -13.84 27.72
C THR A 14 14.92 -12.56 26.89
N VAL A 15 16.03 -11.82 27.00
CA VAL A 15 16.27 -10.60 26.21
C VAL A 15 16.42 -10.92 24.72
N ILE A 16 17.15 -11.99 24.40
CA ILE A 16 17.30 -12.46 23.01
C ILE A 16 15.95 -12.91 22.43
N ALA A 17 15.12 -13.63 23.20
CA ALA A 17 13.79 -14.06 22.76
C ALA A 17 12.84 -12.87 22.53
N MET A 18 12.92 -11.81 23.33
CA MET A 18 12.09 -10.59 23.14
C MET A 18 12.54 -9.75 21.95
N GLY A 19 13.84 -9.75 21.62
CA GLY A 19 14.39 -9.03 20.46
C GLY A 19 14.01 -9.62 19.10
N MET A 20 13.48 -10.84 19.04
CA MET A 20 13.07 -11.50 17.78
C MET A 20 11.67 -11.09 17.28
N PHE A 21 10.91 -10.32 18.05
CA PHE A 21 9.53 -9.94 17.71
C PHE A 21 9.39 -8.52 17.15
N SER A 22 10.35 -8.05 16.33
CA SER A 22 10.10 -6.88 15.49
C SER A 22 9.20 -7.28 14.31
N LEU A 23 7.89 -7.42 14.56
CA LEU A 23 6.93 -7.61 13.48
C LEU A 23 6.90 -6.32 12.65
N PRO A 24 7.13 -6.37 11.33
CA PRO A 24 6.92 -5.22 10.50
C PRO A 24 5.43 -4.88 10.54
N VAL A 25 5.09 -3.73 11.12
CA VAL A 25 3.77 -3.10 10.94
C VAL A 25 3.69 -2.69 9.47
N SER A 26 3.19 -3.61 8.63
CA SER A 26 3.01 -3.36 7.19
C SER A 26 1.68 -2.63 6.97
N ALA A 27 1.69 -1.34 7.32
CA ALA A 27 0.57 -0.43 7.14
C ALA A 27 0.75 0.47 5.88
N HIS A 28 1.93 0.42 5.26
CA HIS A 28 2.23 1.19 4.06
C HIS A 28 1.41 0.74 2.83
N VAL A 29 1.01 1.72 2.02
CA VAL A 29 0.51 1.48 0.66
C VAL A 29 1.60 0.85 -0.18
N THR A 30 1.27 -0.19 -0.95
CA THR A 30 2.23 -0.86 -1.85
C THR A 30 1.73 -0.87 -3.27
N VAL A 31 2.67 -0.91 -4.23
CA VAL A 31 2.39 -1.03 -5.66
C VAL A 31 3.15 -2.24 -6.19
N LYS A 32 2.47 -3.07 -6.99
CA LYS A 32 3.10 -4.18 -7.71
C LYS A 32 2.83 -4.07 -9.22
N PRO A 33 3.77 -4.42 -10.10
CA PRO A 33 5.15 -4.79 -9.76
C PRO A 33 5.93 -3.62 -9.15
N ALA A 34 6.97 -3.92 -8.38
CA ALA A 34 7.78 -2.90 -7.69
C ALA A 34 8.75 -2.18 -8.63
N THR A 35 9.01 -2.79 -9.79
CA THR A 35 9.90 -2.30 -10.85
C THR A 35 9.26 -2.66 -12.19
N SER A 36 9.54 -1.87 -13.22
CA SER A 36 9.05 -2.11 -14.57
C SER A 36 10.01 -1.49 -15.57
N ASP A 37 10.05 -2.07 -16.77
CA ASP A 37 10.87 -1.56 -17.86
C ASP A 37 10.28 -0.29 -18.46
N ILE A 38 11.14 0.52 -19.09
CA ILE A 38 10.73 1.76 -19.77
C ILE A 38 9.95 1.39 -21.04
N GLY A 39 8.84 2.07 -21.30
CA GLY A 39 8.00 1.83 -22.47
C GLY A 39 7.03 0.64 -22.33
N SER A 40 7.15 -0.17 -21.29
CA SER A 40 6.32 -1.36 -21.11
C SER A 40 4.89 -0.98 -20.72
N TRP A 41 3.94 -1.76 -21.23
CA TRP A 41 2.55 -1.74 -20.79
C TRP A 41 2.40 -2.76 -19.67
N GLU A 42 2.13 -2.28 -18.47
CA GLU A 42 2.18 -3.12 -17.27
C GLU A 42 0.89 -2.97 -16.47
N THR A 43 0.46 -4.07 -15.86
CA THR A 43 -0.66 -4.03 -14.90
C THR A 43 -0.11 -3.76 -13.51
N TYR A 44 -0.49 -2.61 -12.96
CA TYR A 44 -0.19 -2.22 -11.60
C TYR A 44 -1.33 -2.54 -10.66
N THR A 45 -0.99 -2.94 -9.44
CA THR A 45 -1.94 -3.11 -8.34
C THR A 45 -1.46 -2.32 -7.13
N ILE A 46 -2.26 -1.34 -6.72
CA ILE A 46 -2.08 -0.63 -5.46
C ILE A 46 -2.85 -1.38 -4.38
N LYS A 47 -2.21 -1.72 -3.27
CA LYS A 47 -2.88 -2.23 -2.06
C LYS A 47 -2.87 -1.14 -1.00
N VAL A 48 -4.06 -0.73 -0.58
CA VAL A 48 -4.29 0.33 0.41
C VAL A 48 -4.90 -0.29 1.67
N PRO A 49 -4.13 -0.45 2.76
CA PRO A 49 -4.66 -0.83 4.07
C PRO A 49 -5.20 0.39 4.85
N VAL A 50 -5.92 0.13 5.93
CA VAL A 50 -6.40 1.15 6.87
C VAL A 50 -5.59 1.10 8.16
N GLU A 51 -4.94 2.21 8.52
CA GLU A 51 -4.03 2.27 9.67
C GLU A 51 -4.67 2.81 10.96
N LYS A 52 -5.95 3.18 10.92
CA LYS A 52 -6.68 3.82 12.03
C LYS A 52 -8.07 3.20 12.21
N ASN A 53 -8.71 3.48 13.33
CA ASN A 53 -10.11 3.10 13.58
C ASN A 53 -11.12 4.00 12.85
N ILE A 54 -10.75 4.52 11.68
CA ILE A 54 -11.60 5.32 10.80
C ILE A 54 -11.38 4.87 9.36
N ALA A 55 -12.46 4.83 8.58
CA ALA A 55 -12.42 4.31 7.22
C ALA A 55 -11.62 5.19 6.26
N THR A 56 -10.97 4.55 5.28
CA THR A 56 -10.39 5.26 4.12
C THR A 56 -11.47 5.40 3.06
N THR A 57 -11.86 6.64 2.76
CA THR A 57 -12.95 6.94 1.81
C THR A 57 -12.45 7.49 0.48
N LYS A 58 -11.17 7.88 0.38
CA LYS A 58 -10.59 8.47 -0.83
C LYS A 58 -9.14 8.06 -1.02
N VAL A 59 -8.80 7.68 -2.25
CA VAL A 59 -7.45 7.36 -2.68
C VAL A 59 -7.11 8.23 -3.87
N THR A 60 -5.95 8.89 -3.83
CA THR A 60 -5.48 9.75 -4.91
C THR A 60 -4.12 9.27 -5.38
N LEU A 61 -4.07 8.76 -6.59
CA LEU A 61 -2.84 8.38 -7.28
C LEU A 61 -2.36 9.53 -8.14
N LYS A 62 -1.13 9.97 -7.93
CA LYS A 62 -0.43 10.90 -8.83
C LYS A 62 0.37 10.09 -9.84
N ILE A 63 0.12 10.32 -11.12
CA ILE A 63 0.84 9.65 -12.20
C ILE A 63 2.19 10.38 -12.38
N PRO A 64 3.34 9.66 -12.29
CA PRO A 64 4.64 10.27 -12.52
C PRO A 64 4.79 10.79 -13.95
N SER A 65 5.68 11.77 -14.14
CA SER A 65 6.05 12.21 -15.49
C SER A 65 6.65 11.05 -16.28
N GLY A 66 6.30 10.94 -17.56
CA GLY A 66 6.73 9.84 -18.43
C GLY A 66 5.82 8.61 -18.39
N VAL A 67 4.97 8.48 -17.36
CA VAL A 67 4.02 7.38 -17.25
C VAL A 67 2.67 7.79 -17.81
N GLU A 68 2.06 6.93 -18.61
CA GLU A 68 0.76 7.16 -19.24
C GLU A 68 -0.25 6.16 -18.72
N PHE A 69 -1.22 6.64 -17.93
CA PHE A 69 -2.35 5.84 -17.48
C PHE A 69 -3.27 5.48 -18.65
N GLN A 70 -3.65 4.21 -18.75
CA GLN A 70 -4.38 3.69 -19.92
C GLN A 70 -5.79 3.25 -19.58
N GLN A 71 -5.93 2.42 -18.54
CA GLN A 71 -7.21 1.85 -18.13
C GLN A 71 -7.14 1.37 -16.69
N TYR A 72 -8.30 1.11 -16.09
CA TYR A 72 -8.42 0.61 -14.73
C TYR A 72 -9.43 -0.52 -14.64
N GLU A 73 -9.25 -1.36 -13.64
CA GLU A 73 -10.26 -2.33 -13.24
C GLU A 73 -11.32 -1.62 -12.37
N PRO A 74 -12.60 -1.59 -12.78
CA PRO A 74 -13.65 -0.99 -11.96
C PRO A 74 -13.75 -1.68 -10.60
N VAL A 75 -13.85 -0.88 -9.54
CA VAL A 75 -14.02 -1.38 -8.18
C VAL A 75 -15.45 -1.10 -7.72
N PRO A 76 -16.27 -2.13 -7.43
CA PRO A 76 -17.62 -1.94 -6.94
C PRO A 76 -17.67 -1.05 -5.69
N GLY A 77 -18.59 -0.08 -5.67
CA GLY A 77 -18.72 0.87 -4.56
C GLY A 77 -17.76 2.05 -4.59
N TRP A 78 -16.92 2.18 -5.63
CA TRP A 78 -16.01 3.30 -5.82
C TRP A 78 -16.28 4.03 -7.13
N LYS A 79 -16.35 5.36 -7.06
CA LYS A 79 -16.33 6.24 -8.22
C LYS A 79 -14.87 6.55 -8.58
N MET A 80 -14.54 6.51 -9.87
CA MET A 80 -13.22 6.90 -10.37
C MET A 80 -13.30 8.19 -11.18
N GLU A 81 -12.37 9.11 -10.95
CA GLU A 81 -12.20 10.32 -11.75
C GLU A 81 -10.73 10.52 -12.18
N GLU A 82 -10.54 10.93 -13.43
CA GLU A 82 -9.25 11.33 -13.99
C GLU A 82 -9.13 12.86 -14.01
N GLN A 83 -7.98 13.38 -13.59
CA GLN A 83 -7.62 14.77 -13.79
C GLN A 83 -6.49 14.83 -14.81
N LYS A 84 -6.75 15.54 -15.92
CA LYS A 84 -5.83 15.67 -17.04
C LYS A 84 -5.11 17.02 -16.99
N ASP A 85 -3.90 17.06 -17.52
CA ASP A 85 -3.19 18.30 -17.77
C ASP A 85 -3.68 18.99 -19.05
N ASN A 86 -3.10 20.15 -19.36
CA ASN A 86 -3.44 20.93 -20.55
C ASN A 86 -3.12 20.21 -21.88
N ALA A 87 -2.25 19.18 -21.84
CA ALA A 87 -1.93 18.34 -22.99
C ALA A 87 -2.86 17.11 -23.09
N GLY A 88 -3.84 16.98 -22.19
CA GLY A 88 -4.79 15.87 -22.15
C GLY A 88 -4.24 14.60 -21.49
N LYS A 89 -3.04 14.64 -20.89
CA LYS A 89 -2.46 13.48 -20.19
C LYS A 89 -3.00 13.38 -18.77
N VAL A 90 -3.32 12.16 -18.33
CA VAL A 90 -3.80 11.91 -16.97
C VAL A 90 -2.67 12.15 -15.98
N LYS A 91 -2.86 13.11 -15.06
CA LYS A 91 -1.90 13.47 -14.01
C LYS A 91 -2.32 12.91 -12.65
N THR A 92 -3.61 12.79 -12.42
CA THR A 92 -4.17 12.28 -11.17
C THR A 92 -5.32 11.33 -11.46
N VAL A 93 -5.37 10.24 -10.70
CA VAL A 93 -6.51 9.31 -10.67
C VAL A 93 -7.05 9.28 -9.25
N VAL A 94 -8.35 9.49 -9.10
CA VAL A 94 -9.02 9.55 -7.80
C VAL A 94 -10.04 8.44 -7.73
N TRP A 95 -9.94 7.60 -6.70
CA TRP A 95 -11.03 6.72 -6.30
C TRP A 95 -11.69 7.27 -5.04
N GLU A 96 -13.00 7.44 -5.09
CA GLU A 96 -13.82 7.92 -3.97
C GLU A 96 -14.94 6.92 -3.67
N ALA A 97 -15.05 6.53 -2.40
CA ALA A 97 -16.05 5.58 -1.96
C ALA A 97 -17.45 6.20 -2.05
N ILE A 98 -18.39 5.45 -2.59
CA ILE A 98 -19.82 5.82 -2.62
C ILE A 98 -20.48 5.43 -1.28
N GLY A 99 -19.92 4.44 -0.57
CA GLY A 99 -20.37 3.98 0.74
C GLY A 99 -19.32 4.22 1.83
N GLU A 100 -19.18 3.26 2.76
CA GLU A 100 -18.33 3.41 3.95
C GLU A 100 -16.83 3.44 3.67
N GLY A 101 -16.40 3.02 2.47
CA GLY A 101 -14.99 2.93 2.08
C GLY A 101 -14.31 1.68 2.62
N ILE A 102 -13.01 1.77 2.90
CA ILE A 102 -12.21 0.68 3.47
C ILE A 102 -12.31 0.78 4.99
N LEU A 103 -12.88 -0.22 5.68
CA LEU A 103 -13.07 -0.19 7.13
C LEU A 103 -11.79 -0.59 7.90
N PRO A 104 -11.71 -0.29 9.21
CA PRO A 104 -10.59 -0.74 10.05
C PRO A 104 -10.34 -2.26 9.94
N GLY A 105 -9.07 -2.64 9.81
CA GLY A 105 -8.67 -4.04 9.63
C GLY A 105 -8.81 -4.58 8.20
N GLN A 106 -9.34 -3.78 7.26
CA GLN A 106 -9.47 -4.14 5.86
C GLN A 106 -8.38 -3.49 4.99
N PHE A 107 -8.27 -3.96 3.76
CA PHE A 107 -7.52 -3.32 2.69
C PHE A 107 -8.32 -3.40 1.39
N GLN A 108 -8.09 -2.46 0.48
CA GLN A 108 -8.63 -2.49 -0.88
C GLN A 108 -7.48 -2.54 -1.88
N ARG A 109 -7.74 -3.16 -3.03
CA ARG A 109 -6.85 -3.10 -4.20
C ARG A 109 -7.45 -2.24 -5.29
N PHE A 110 -6.60 -1.46 -5.93
CA PHE A 110 -6.93 -0.68 -7.12
C PHE A 110 -5.96 -1.10 -8.23
N THR A 111 -6.49 -1.76 -9.25
CA THR A 111 -5.71 -2.28 -10.37
C THR A 111 -5.85 -1.36 -11.57
N PHE A 112 -4.74 -1.08 -12.25
CA PHE A 112 -4.74 -0.27 -13.45
C PHE A 112 -3.62 -0.68 -14.40
N VAL A 113 -3.76 -0.33 -15.67
CA VAL A 113 -2.70 -0.47 -16.67
C VAL A 113 -2.11 0.90 -16.95
N ALA A 114 -0.78 0.96 -16.94
CA ALA A 114 -0.06 2.14 -17.37
C ALA A 114 1.11 1.75 -18.27
N LYS A 115 1.51 2.69 -19.13
CA LYS A 115 2.72 2.60 -19.92
C LYS A 115 3.82 3.43 -19.26
N ASN A 116 4.97 2.83 -18.97
CA ASN A 116 6.15 3.55 -18.45
C ASN A 116 6.99 4.23 -19.53
#